data_AF-A0A1H4LQ65-F1
#
_entry.id   AF-A0A1H4LQ65-F1
#
_cell.length_a   1.000
_cell.length_b   1.000
_cell.length_c   1.000
_cell.angle_alpha   90.00
_cell.angle_beta   90.00
_cell.angle_gamma   90.00
#
_symmetry.space_group_name_H-M   'P 1'
#
loop_
_entity.id
_entity.type
_entity.pdbx_description
1 polymer ?
#
loop_
_entity_poly.entity_id
_entity_poly.type
_entity_poly.pdbx_seq_one_letter_code
_entity_poly.pdbx_strand_id
1 'polypeptide(L)'
;MKPSAPEQIPLFAEPPRVSIAQLVLHTPAAPARPGPKRIDWFKVITEVLRSGEYSIQGAADEIGVARTTLIGWKQGAEPRYSEGERLVLLWCKITGESRDTLPMVAARDWWAYHSKT
;
A
#
# COMPACT_ATOMS: atom_id res chain seq x y z
N MET A 1 -15.28 88.13 -0.75
CA MET A 1 -13.98 87.86 -1.42
C MET A 1 -13.13 86.99 -0.51
N LYS A 2 -12.91 85.74 -0.89
CA LYS A 2 -11.97 84.80 -0.24
C LYS A 2 -11.23 84.09 -1.38
N PRO A 3 -9.89 84.05 -1.39
CA PRO A 3 -9.14 83.54 -2.53
C PRO A 3 -9.22 82.01 -2.63
N SER A 4 -9.38 81.50 -3.86
CA SER A 4 -9.32 80.09 -4.21
C SER A 4 -7.96 79.49 -3.88
N ALA A 5 -7.97 78.34 -3.21
CA ALA A 5 -6.81 77.45 -3.12
C ALA A 5 -6.64 76.69 -4.46
N PRO A 6 -5.40 76.37 -4.88
CA PRO A 6 -5.19 75.56 -6.08
C PRO A 6 -5.55 74.09 -5.81
N GLU A 7 -6.33 73.51 -6.73
CA GLU A 7 -6.61 72.08 -6.83
C GLU A 7 -5.30 71.28 -6.85
N GLN A 8 -5.12 70.40 -5.88
CA GLN A 8 -4.08 69.39 -5.91
C GLN A 8 -4.60 68.19 -6.72
N ILE A 9 -4.02 68.00 -7.91
CA ILE A 9 -4.23 66.84 -8.78
C ILE A 9 -3.73 65.59 -8.03
N PRO A 10 -4.54 64.54 -7.81
CA PRO A 10 -4.05 63.28 -7.28
C PRO A 10 -3.31 62.53 -8.39
N LEU A 11 -2.02 62.83 -8.55
CA LEU A 11 -1.10 62.13 -9.44
C LEU A 11 -0.60 60.85 -8.76
N PHE A 12 -1.46 59.86 -8.53
CA PHE A 12 -1.06 58.45 -8.36
C PHE A 12 -2.34 57.61 -8.41
N ALA A 13 -2.75 57.22 -9.62
CA ALA A 13 -3.68 56.11 -9.79
C ALA A 13 -2.98 54.84 -9.30
N GLU A 14 -3.54 54.16 -8.30
CA GLU A 14 -3.07 52.85 -7.88
C GLU A 14 -3.06 51.90 -9.09
N PRO A 15 -1.98 51.14 -9.34
CA PRO A 15 -2.01 50.11 -10.35
C PRO A 15 -3.01 49.03 -9.92
N PRO A 16 -3.82 48.47 -10.84
CA PRO A 16 -4.69 47.36 -10.50
C PRO A 16 -3.83 46.21 -9.96
N ARG A 17 -4.10 45.81 -8.70
CA ARG A 17 -3.58 44.55 -8.15
C ARG A 17 -4.12 43.42 -9.01
N VAL A 18 -3.31 42.97 -9.97
CA VAL A 18 -3.58 41.75 -10.72
C VAL A 18 -3.62 40.62 -9.70
N SER A 19 -4.82 40.15 -9.37
CA SER A 19 -5.02 38.96 -8.58
C SER A 19 -4.51 37.80 -9.43
N ILE A 20 -3.35 37.26 -9.04
CA ILE A 20 -2.78 36.05 -9.66
C ILE A 20 -3.63 34.88 -9.17
N ALA A 21 -4.83 34.77 -9.73
CA ALA A 21 -5.71 33.64 -9.50
C ALA A 21 -4.92 32.38 -9.82
N GLN A 22 -4.64 31.62 -8.76
CA GLN A 22 -4.33 30.19 -8.72
C GLN A 22 -4.23 29.52 -10.09
N LEU A 23 -3.08 29.64 -10.75
CA LEU A 23 -2.66 28.62 -11.69
C LEU A 23 -2.05 27.48 -10.85
N VAL A 24 -2.92 26.77 -10.12
CA VAL A 24 -2.55 25.44 -9.63
C VAL A 24 -2.42 24.60 -10.89
N LEU A 25 -1.19 24.35 -11.30
CA LEU A 25 -0.85 23.32 -12.26
C LEU A 25 -1.40 22.02 -11.67
N HIS A 26 -2.61 21.64 -12.08
CA HIS A 26 -3.13 20.32 -11.84
C HIS A 26 -2.32 19.40 -12.75
N THR A 27 -1.14 19.02 -12.29
CA THR A 27 -0.45 17.86 -12.83
C THR A 27 -1.41 16.71 -12.57
N PRO A 28 -2.02 16.06 -13.59
CA PRO A 28 -2.66 14.79 -13.33
C PRO A 28 -1.54 13.90 -12.87
N ALA A 29 -1.52 13.57 -11.57
CA ALA A 29 -0.65 12.54 -11.05
C ALA A 29 -0.90 11.33 -11.95
N ALA A 30 0.10 10.99 -12.78
CA ALA A 30 0.05 9.81 -13.63
C ALA A 30 -0.49 8.66 -12.76
N PRO A 31 -1.41 7.80 -13.26
CA PRO A 31 -1.97 6.73 -12.44
C PRO A 31 -0.78 6.01 -11.83
N ALA A 32 -0.66 6.07 -10.50
CA ALA A 32 0.50 5.56 -9.79
C ALA A 32 0.68 4.13 -10.27
N ARG A 33 1.71 3.90 -11.10
CA ARG A 33 1.92 2.59 -11.73
C ARG A 33 1.85 1.59 -10.57
N PRO A 34 0.92 0.62 -10.58
CA PRO A 34 0.79 -0.29 -9.46
C PRO A 34 2.16 -0.88 -9.25
N GLY A 35 2.72 -0.63 -8.06
CA GLY A 35 4.06 -1.06 -7.73
C GLY A 35 4.17 -2.57 -7.86
N PRO A 36 5.39 -3.13 -7.80
CA PRO A 36 5.56 -4.57 -7.83
C PRO A 36 4.66 -5.22 -6.75
N LYS A 37 3.83 -6.17 -7.19
CA LYS A 37 2.99 -6.98 -6.31
C LYS A 37 3.83 -8.15 -5.79
N ARG A 38 3.66 -8.46 -4.51
CA ARG A 38 4.27 -9.63 -3.86
C ARG A 38 3.18 -10.52 -3.31
N ILE A 39 3.49 -11.80 -3.08
CA ILE A 39 2.57 -12.72 -2.43
C ILE A 39 2.38 -12.26 -0.98
N ASP A 40 1.13 -12.15 -0.55
CA ASP A 40 0.75 -11.88 0.84
C ASP A 40 0.81 -13.19 1.63
N TRP A 41 2.02 -13.53 2.11
CA TRP A 41 2.27 -14.78 2.85
C TRP A 41 1.43 -14.88 4.13
N PHE A 42 1.12 -13.76 4.77
CA PHE A 42 0.24 -13.76 5.94
C PHE A 42 -1.17 -14.23 5.59
N LYS A 43 -1.76 -13.69 4.51
CA LYS A 43 -3.09 -14.13 4.06
C LYS A 43 -3.10 -15.56 3.58
N VAL A 44 -2.09 -15.97 2.80
CA VAL A 44 -1.94 -17.37 2.35
C VAL A 44 -1.96 -18.32 3.56
N ILE A 45 -1.12 -18.06 4.57
CA ILE A 45 -1.07 -18.90 5.78
C ILE A 45 -2.39 -18.84 6.55
N THR A 46 -2.99 -17.65 6.67
CA THR A 46 -4.25 -17.48 7.40
C THR A 46 -5.39 -18.25 6.74
N GLU A 47 -5.45 -18.27 5.41
CA GLU A 47 -6.46 -19.04 4.68
C GLU A 47 -6.26 -20.54 4.84
N VAL A 48 -5.02 -21.03 4.74
CA VAL A 48 -4.69 -22.44 5.02
C VAL A 48 -5.18 -22.84 6.41
N LEU A 49 -4.90 -22.02 7.44
CA LEU A 49 -5.31 -22.33 8.81
C LEU A 49 -6.81 -22.14 9.05
N ARG A 50 -7.46 -21.24 8.32
CA ARG A 50 -8.91 -20.97 8.44
C ARG A 50 -9.77 -22.08 7.83
N SER A 51 -9.22 -22.90 6.93
CA SER A 51 -9.90 -24.08 6.39
C SER A 51 -10.32 -25.08 7.47
N GLY A 52 -9.61 -25.09 8.61
CA GLY A 52 -9.84 -26.04 9.70
C GLY A 52 -9.20 -27.43 9.47
N GLU A 53 -8.68 -27.71 8.28
CA GLU A 53 -8.04 -29.00 7.96
C GLU A 53 -6.68 -29.16 8.66
N TYR A 54 -5.95 -28.06 8.83
CA TYR A 54 -4.62 -28.07 9.42
C TYR A 54 -4.54 -27.16 10.66
N SER A 55 -3.93 -27.69 11.73
CA SER A 55 -3.36 -26.85 12.79
C SER A 55 -2.06 -26.19 12.29
N ILE A 56 -1.57 -25.17 12.99
CA ILE A 56 -0.28 -24.56 12.63
C ILE A 56 0.90 -25.53 12.65
N GLN A 57 0.85 -26.55 13.52
CA GLN A 57 1.86 -27.60 13.53
C GLN A 57 1.69 -28.50 12.30
N GLY A 58 0.47 -28.97 12.03
CA GLY A 58 0.20 -29.84 10.89
C GLY A 58 0.53 -29.19 9.53
N ALA A 59 0.25 -27.90 9.37
CA ALA A 59 0.63 -27.16 8.17
C ALA A 59 2.17 -27.05 8.03
N ALA A 60 2.88 -26.83 9.14
CA ALA A 60 4.34 -26.78 9.13
C ALA A 60 4.96 -28.14 8.75
N ASP A 61 4.39 -29.23 9.27
CA ASP A 61 4.83 -30.59 8.97
C ASP A 61 4.58 -30.95 7.50
N GLU A 62 3.42 -30.59 6.93
CA GLU A 62 3.09 -30.79 5.50
C GLU A 62 4.06 -30.02 4.57
N ILE A 63 4.47 -28.81 4.96
CA ILE A 63 5.44 -28.00 4.21
C ILE A 63 6.89 -28.50 4.42
N GLY A 64 7.13 -29.21 5.52
CA GLY A 64 8.44 -29.72 5.93
C GLY A 64 9.31 -28.65 6.59
N VAL A 65 8.73 -27.78 7.42
CA VAL A 65 9.45 -26.74 8.17
C VAL A 65 9.11 -26.76 9.66
N ALA A 66 9.93 -26.12 10.49
CA ALA A 66 9.63 -25.99 11.91
C ALA A 66 8.41 -25.08 12.15
N ARG A 67 7.59 -25.40 13.15
CA ARG A 67 6.43 -24.57 13.55
C ARG A 67 6.78 -23.10 13.80
N THR A 68 7.92 -22.84 14.43
CA THR A 68 8.42 -21.49 14.69
C THR A 68 8.72 -20.72 13.40
N THR A 69 9.13 -21.42 12.34
CA THR A 69 9.37 -20.84 11.01
C THR A 69 8.07 -20.38 10.38
N LEU A 70 7.03 -21.23 10.40
CA LEU A 70 5.71 -20.88 9.90
C LEU A 70 5.07 -19.70 10.67
N ILE A 71 5.29 -19.65 11.99
CA ILE A 71 4.90 -18.50 12.83
C ILE A 71 5.61 -17.22 12.39
N GLY A 72 6.93 -17.30 12.15
CA GLY A 72 7.72 -16.17 11.66
C GLY A 72 7.20 -15.65 10.32
N TRP A 73 6.85 -16.54 9.39
CA TRP A 73 6.27 -16.12 8.11
C TRP A 73 4.92 -15.46 8.26
N LYS A 74 4.07 -15.99 9.16
CA LYS A 74 2.80 -15.34 9.53
C LYS A 74 3.02 -13.96 10.18
N GLN A 75 4.18 -13.72 10.79
CA GLN A 75 4.57 -12.41 11.35
C GLN A 75 5.27 -11.50 10.33
N GLY A 76 5.36 -11.89 9.06
CA GLY A 76 5.88 -11.04 7.98
C GLY A 76 7.28 -11.40 7.51
N ALA A 77 7.85 -12.54 7.95
CA ALA A 77 9.03 -13.08 7.28
C ALA A 77 8.64 -13.71 5.94
N GLU A 78 9.54 -13.64 4.95
CA GLU A 78 9.33 -14.24 3.64
C GLU A 78 9.95 -15.65 3.61
N PRO A 79 9.20 -16.70 3.18
CA PRO A 79 9.75 -18.03 2.98
C PRO A 79 10.80 -18.05 1.87
N ARG A 80 11.74 -18.99 1.93
CA ARG A 80 12.63 -19.23 0.79
C ARG A 80 11.84 -19.82 -0.37
N TYR A 81 12.36 -19.69 -1.59
CA TYR A 81 11.69 -20.14 -2.82
C TYR A 81 11.07 -21.54 -2.70
N SER A 82 11.87 -22.55 -2.33
CA SER A 82 11.39 -23.94 -2.26
C SER A 82 10.33 -24.18 -1.18
N GLU A 83 10.41 -23.45 -0.07
CA GLU A 83 9.46 -23.58 1.05
C GLU A 83 8.16 -22.82 0.74
N GLY A 84 8.28 -21.64 0.17
CA GLY A 84 7.15 -20.84 -0.30
C GLY A 84 6.37 -21.56 -1.39
N GLU A 85 7.06 -22.28 -2.28
CA GLU A 85 6.41 -23.10 -3.31
C GLU A 85 5.54 -24.21 -2.70
N ARG A 86 6.04 -24.90 -1.67
CA ARG A 86 5.25 -25.93 -0.96
C ARG A 86 4.04 -25.32 -0.25
N LEU A 87 4.21 -24.15 0.35
CA LEU A 87 3.10 -23.42 0.98
C LEU A 87 2.04 -23.01 -0.05
N VAL A 88 2.45 -22.55 -1.25
CA VAL A 88 1.52 -22.25 -2.34
C VAL A 88 0.77 -23.49 -2.79
N LEU A 89 1.46 -24.62 -2.97
CA LEU A 89 0.82 -25.88 -3.35
C LEU A 89 -0.18 -26.35 -2.29
N LEU A 90 0.17 -26.23 -1.01
CA LEU A 90 -0.76 -26.53 0.09
C LEU A 90 -1.98 -25.60 0.06
N TRP A 91 -1.77 -24.30 -0.18
CA TRP A 91 -2.88 -23.37 -0.31
C TRP A 91 -3.79 -23.74 -1.48
N CYS A 92 -3.27 -23.98 -2.68
CA CYS A 92 -4.08 -24.39 -3.83
C CYS A 92 -4.86 -25.69 -3.57
N LYS A 93 -4.24 -26.65 -2.87
CA LYS A 93 -4.89 -27.91 -2.47
C LYS A 93 -6.08 -27.66 -1.54
N ILE A 94 -5.95 -26.73 -0.59
CA ILE A 94 -6.98 -26.40 0.40
C ILE A 94 -8.10 -25.56 -0.18
N THR A 95 -7.78 -24.55 -0.98
CA THR A 95 -8.76 -23.60 -1.52
C THR A 95 -9.41 -24.10 -2.82
N GLY A 96 -8.77 -25.03 -3.52
CA GLY A 96 -9.16 -25.45 -4.87
C GLY A 96 -8.85 -24.40 -5.94
N GLU A 97 -8.14 -23.34 -5.57
CA GLU A 97 -7.83 -22.19 -6.42
C GLU A 97 -6.51 -22.37 -7.18
N SER A 98 -6.34 -21.61 -8.27
CA SER A 98 -5.07 -21.57 -9.02
C SER A 98 -4.04 -20.67 -8.32
N ARG A 99 -2.76 -20.91 -8.58
CA ARG A 99 -1.67 -20.00 -8.17
C ARG A 99 -1.92 -18.55 -8.59
N ASP A 100 -2.58 -18.35 -9.72
CA ASP A 100 -2.83 -17.00 -10.27
C ASP A 100 -3.77 -16.16 -9.41
N THR A 101 -4.56 -16.80 -8.54
CA THR A 101 -5.48 -16.14 -7.60
C THR A 101 -4.90 -16.02 -6.19
N LEU A 102 -3.60 -16.27 -6.02
CA LEU A 102 -2.92 -16.09 -4.75
C LEU A 102 -3.17 -14.68 -4.18
N PRO A 103 -3.35 -14.56 -2.86
CA PRO A 103 -3.35 -13.27 -2.19
C PRO A 103 -2.09 -12.47 -2.54
N MET A 104 -2.27 -11.29 -3.15
CA MET A 104 -1.18 -10.38 -3.49
C MET A 104 -1.32 -9.07 -2.71
N VAL A 105 -0.18 -8.52 -2.29
CA VAL A 105 -0.07 -7.22 -1.62
C VAL A 105 0.88 -6.31 -2.40
N ALA A 106 0.59 -5.01 -2.45
CA ALA A 106 1.55 -4.06 -3.00
C ALA A 106 2.77 -4.00 -2.08
N ALA A 107 4.00 -4.00 -2.64
CA ALA A 107 5.21 -3.98 -1.82
C ALA A 107 5.26 -2.81 -0.81
N ARG A 108 4.54 -1.72 -1.08
CA ARG A 108 4.44 -0.53 -0.22
C ARG A 108 3.52 -0.73 0.98
N ASP A 109 2.52 -1.60 0.86
CA ASP A 109 1.51 -1.87 1.89
C ASP A 109 1.92 -3.02 2.81
N TRP A 110 3.01 -3.73 2.48
CA TRP A 110 3.61 -4.76 3.32
C TRP A 110 3.88 -4.28 4.74
N TRP A 111 4.36 -3.03 4.89
CA TRP A 111 4.71 -2.47 6.20
C TRP A 111 3.48 -2.24 7.10
N ALA A 112 2.30 -2.02 6.52
CA ALA A 112 1.10 -1.60 7.23
C ALA A 112 0.54 -2.68 8.16
N TYR A 113 0.86 -3.95 7.90
CA TYR A 113 0.41 -5.09 8.70
C TYR A 113 1.37 -5.44 9.85
N HIS A 114 2.63 -5.00 9.78
CA HIS A 114 3.71 -5.51 10.66
C HIS A 114 4.34 -4.44 11.55
N SER A 115 3.94 -3.16 11.43
CA SER A 115 4.50 -2.06 12.24
C SER A 115 3.79 -1.83 13.59
N LYS A 116 2.74 -2.58 13.92
CA LYS A 116 2.06 -2.46 15.22
C LYS A 116 2.65 -3.45 16.20
N THR A 117 3.74 -3.02 16.83
CA THR A 117 4.27 -3.60 18.07
C THR A 117 3.65 -2.91 19.27
#